data_AF-A0AAY4CMJ3-F1
#
_entry.id   AF-A0AAY4CMJ3-F1
#
_cell.length_a   1.000
_cell.length_b   1.000
_cell.length_c   1.000
_cell.angle_alpha   90.00
_cell.angle_beta   90.00
_cell.angle_gamma   90.00
#
_symmetry.space_group_name_H-M   'P 1'
#
loop_
_entity.id
_entity.type
_entity.pdbx_description
1 polymer ?
#
loop_
_entity_poly.entity_id
_entity_poly.type
_entity_poly.pdbx_seq_one_letter_code
_entity_poly.pdbx_strand_id
1 'polypeptide(L)'
;MYKVYIWKLPSYLCVCVCVCVCVCVIGQVKVFRALFTFDPRTPDELYFEEGDILYISDMSDSNWWKGTCRGRTGLIPSNYVAEQAESIDNPMHEAAKRGNLSWLRECLDNKVGINGLDKAGNTPLYWGCHGGHRDVVEVLLAQTNIEVNQQNKLGDTALHAAAWKGYSDMVEMLLNKSARTDLLNNEKKLALDMSTNAQCASLLKRKLGSSESGLNLLLHVSTINTRQFSLSISHVLWVSLQS
;
A
#
# COMPACT_ATOMS: atom_id res chain seq x y z
N MET A 1 38.03 5.60 -16.12
CA MET A 1 37.56 4.95 -17.38
C MET A 1 36.77 3.72 -17.00
N TYR A 2 35.44 3.79 -17.02
CA TYR A 2 34.56 2.68 -16.63
C TYR A 2 34.19 1.90 -17.90
N LYS A 3 34.47 0.59 -17.94
CA LYS A 3 34.05 -0.28 -19.04
C LYS A 3 32.61 -0.73 -18.78
N VAL A 4 31.70 -0.32 -19.66
CA VAL A 4 30.33 -0.84 -19.76
C VAL A 4 30.37 -2.11 -20.60
N TYR A 5 29.87 -3.23 -20.07
CA TYR A 5 29.71 -4.47 -20.83
C TYR A 5 28.23 -4.64 -21.19
N ILE A 6 27.92 -4.49 -22.48
CA ILE A 6 26.60 -4.79 -23.06
C ILE A 6 26.65 -6.22 -23.59
N TRP A 7 25.87 -7.13 -23.00
CA TRP A 7 25.73 -8.50 -23.51
C TRP A 7 24.51 -8.57 -24.43
N LYS A 8 24.79 -8.79 -25.72
CA LYS A 8 23.84 -9.14 -26.77
C LYS A 8 23.52 -10.63 -26.64
N LEU A 9 22.27 -11.00 -26.39
CA LEU A 9 21.83 -12.41 -26.38
C LEU A 9 21.55 -12.90 -27.81
N PRO A 10 22.09 -14.07 -28.24
CA PRO A 10 21.53 -14.82 -29.34
C PRO A 10 20.52 -15.85 -28.82
N SER A 11 19.47 -16.00 -29.61
CA SER A 11 18.36 -16.94 -29.52
C SER A 11 18.79 -18.41 -29.55
N TYR A 12 17.88 -19.25 -29.05
CA TYR A 12 17.76 -20.72 -29.16
C TYR A 12 18.09 -21.54 -27.90
N LEU A 13 17.00 -22.05 -27.30
CA LEU A 13 16.84 -23.22 -26.43
C LEU A 13 18.02 -23.60 -25.51
N CYS A 14 17.91 -23.22 -24.24
CA CYS A 14 18.53 -23.98 -23.16
C CYS A 14 17.42 -24.48 -22.24
N VAL A 15 17.25 -25.81 -22.21
CA VAL A 15 16.41 -26.53 -21.26
C VAL A 15 17.11 -26.45 -19.90
N CYS A 16 16.88 -25.37 -19.16
CA CYS A 16 17.36 -25.25 -17.79
C CYS A 16 16.30 -25.84 -16.86
N VAL A 17 16.66 -26.93 -16.21
CA VAL A 17 16.08 -27.41 -14.95
C VAL A 17 15.75 -26.19 -14.09
N CYS A 18 14.50 -26.05 -13.66
CA CYS A 18 14.01 -25.00 -12.79
C CYS A 18 14.74 -25.00 -11.44
N VAL A 19 15.99 -24.55 -11.41
CA VAL A 19 16.52 -23.85 -10.25
C VAL A 19 15.89 -22.48 -10.36
N CYS A 20 14.83 -22.23 -9.60
CA CYS A 20 14.33 -20.89 -9.37
C CYS A 20 15.46 -20.08 -8.72
N VAL A 21 16.35 -19.54 -9.55
CA VAL A 21 17.17 -18.40 -9.17
C VAL A 21 16.19 -17.25 -9.10
N CYS A 22 15.48 -17.18 -7.97
CA CYS A 22 14.80 -15.97 -7.54
C CYS A 22 15.84 -14.87 -7.73
N VAL A 23 15.56 -13.93 -8.64
CA VAL A 23 16.25 -12.66 -8.69
C VAL A 23 15.96 -12.01 -7.34
N CYS A 24 16.83 -12.27 -6.37
CA CYS A 24 16.72 -11.74 -5.03
C CYS A 24 16.97 -10.24 -5.20
N VAL A 25 15.91 -9.44 -5.18
CA VAL A 25 16.04 -8.00 -4.98
C VAL A 25 16.75 -7.87 -3.64
N ILE A 26 18.03 -7.51 -3.68
CA ILE A 26 18.92 -7.43 -2.53
C ILE A 26 18.22 -6.57 -1.47
N GLY A 27 17.81 -7.19 -0.35
CA GLY A 27 17.20 -6.50 0.79
C GLY A 27 15.70 -6.70 1.02
N GLN A 28 14.98 -7.54 0.29
CA GLN A 28 13.62 -7.94 0.67
C GLN A 28 13.62 -9.12 1.66
N VAL A 29 12.95 -8.95 2.80
CA VAL A 29 12.76 -10.00 3.80
C VAL A 29 11.83 -11.07 3.25
N LYS A 30 12.26 -12.33 3.30
CA LYS A 30 11.43 -13.49 2.94
C LYS A 30 10.90 -14.15 4.20
N VAL A 31 9.65 -14.60 4.16
CA VAL A 31 8.97 -15.14 5.34
C VAL A 31 8.66 -16.61 5.11
N PHE A 32 8.94 -17.44 6.11
CA PHE A 32 8.71 -18.87 6.06
C PHE A 32 8.00 -19.35 7.32
N ARG A 33 7.30 -20.47 7.24
CA ARG A 33 6.80 -21.24 8.38
C ARG A 33 7.69 -22.46 8.60
N ALA A 34 8.19 -22.63 9.81
CA ALA A 34 8.89 -23.85 10.22
C ALA A 34 7.93 -25.05 10.21
N LEU A 35 8.27 -26.13 9.51
CA LEU A 35 7.47 -27.37 9.52
C LEU A 35 7.93 -28.35 10.61
N PHE A 36 9.14 -28.16 11.14
CA PHE A 36 9.71 -28.98 12.20
C PHE A 36 10.54 -28.14 13.16
N THR A 37 10.66 -28.55 14.43
CA THR A 37 11.52 -27.88 15.41
C THR A 37 12.99 -27.98 15.02
N PHE A 38 13.76 -26.93 15.29
CA PHE A 38 15.20 -26.90 15.11
C PHE A 38 15.92 -26.55 16.42
N ASP A 39 16.77 -27.47 16.87
CA ASP A 39 17.61 -27.29 18.05
C ASP A 39 19.00 -26.77 17.66
N PRO A 40 19.41 -25.60 18.17
CA PRO A 40 20.69 -24.99 17.81
C PRO A 40 21.86 -25.79 18.37
N ARG A 41 22.92 -25.95 17.57
CA ARG A 41 24.18 -26.60 17.98
C ARG A 41 25.22 -25.62 18.48
N THR A 42 25.09 -24.35 18.07
CA THR A 42 25.98 -23.26 18.45
C THR A 42 25.17 -22.09 19.01
N PRO A 43 25.76 -21.21 19.85
CA PRO A 43 25.05 -20.07 20.43
C PRO A 43 24.53 -19.05 19.40
N ASP A 44 25.10 -19.03 18.20
CA ASP A 44 24.73 -18.11 17.12
C ASP A 44 23.52 -18.62 16.31
N GLU A 45 23.16 -19.90 16.44
CA GLU A 45 22.02 -20.53 15.78
C GLU A 45 20.70 -20.20 16.48
N LEU A 46 19.65 -19.97 15.69
CA LEU A 46 18.30 -19.73 16.23
C LEU A 46 17.61 -21.02 16.63
N TYR A 47 17.08 -21.07 17.84
CA TYR A 47 16.04 -22.05 18.22
C TYR A 47 14.66 -21.57 17.77
N PHE A 48 13.89 -22.49 17.18
CA PHE A 48 12.48 -22.30 16.80
C PHE A 48 11.75 -23.63 16.74
N GLU A 49 10.44 -23.59 16.93
CA GLU A 49 9.54 -24.75 17.00
C GLU A 49 8.74 -24.92 15.70
N GLU A 50 8.13 -26.09 15.52
CA GLU A 50 7.13 -26.30 14.47
C GLU A 50 6.03 -25.23 14.53
N GLY A 51 5.73 -24.63 13.37
CA GLY A 51 4.72 -23.60 13.20
C GLY A 51 5.24 -22.16 13.35
N ASP A 52 6.46 -21.96 13.86
CA ASP A 52 7.07 -20.65 14.01
C ASP A 52 7.26 -19.93 12.67
N ILE A 53 7.23 -18.60 12.72
CA ILE A 53 7.47 -17.74 11.57
C ILE A 53 8.92 -17.29 11.55
N LEU A 54 9.60 -17.54 10.43
CA LEU A 54 10.99 -17.20 10.19
C LEU A 54 11.07 -16.03 9.22
N TYR A 55 11.72 -14.96 9.62
CA TYR A 55 11.93 -13.76 8.79
C TYR A 55 13.39 -13.74 8.31
N ILE A 56 13.64 -14.19 7.09
CA ILE A 56 14.96 -14.28 6.50
C ILE A 56 15.34 -12.94 5.88
N SER A 57 16.41 -12.34 6.40
CA SER A 57 16.89 -11.00 6.02
C SER A 57 18.11 -11.04 5.10
N ASP A 58 18.92 -12.11 5.19
CA ASP A 58 20.12 -12.29 4.38
C ASP A 58 20.24 -13.75 3.94
N MET A 59 20.35 -13.94 2.62
CA MET A 59 20.49 -15.24 1.96
C MET A 59 21.77 -15.30 1.11
N SER A 60 22.76 -14.44 1.39
CA SER A 60 23.99 -14.32 0.60
C SER A 60 24.93 -15.50 0.77
N ASP A 61 24.94 -16.13 1.95
CA ASP A 61 25.73 -17.32 2.25
C ASP A 61 24.98 -18.59 1.81
N SER A 62 25.73 -19.58 1.31
CA SER A 62 25.16 -20.82 0.78
C SER A 62 24.64 -21.77 1.85
N ASN A 63 25.18 -21.71 3.07
CA ASN A 63 24.91 -22.65 4.15
C ASN A 63 24.13 -22.03 5.31
N TRP A 64 24.35 -20.74 5.59
CA TRP A 64 23.79 -20.07 6.78
C TRP A 64 23.11 -18.76 6.44
N TRP A 65 21.80 -18.70 6.61
CA TRP A 65 21.03 -17.49 6.40
C TRP A 65 20.82 -16.74 7.71
N LYS A 66 20.78 -15.40 7.64
CA LYS A 66 20.46 -14.56 8.79
C LYS A 66 18.97 -14.31 8.84
N GLY A 67 18.34 -14.68 9.93
CA GLY A 67 16.91 -14.46 10.12
C GLY A 67 16.54 -14.05 11.54
N THR A 68 15.27 -13.73 11.70
CA THR A 68 14.64 -13.44 12.98
C THR A 68 13.49 -14.41 13.21
N CYS A 69 13.36 -14.92 14.44
CA CYS A 69 12.24 -15.72 14.90
C CYS A 69 11.95 -15.37 16.36
N ARG A 70 10.67 -15.15 16.71
CA ARG A 70 10.23 -14.79 18.09
C ARG A 70 11.03 -13.61 18.68
N GLY A 71 11.35 -12.61 17.85
CA GLY A 71 12.13 -11.43 18.24
C GLY A 71 13.63 -11.65 18.45
N ARG A 72 14.16 -12.87 18.23
CA ARG A 72 15.59 -13.16 18.28
C ARG A 72 16.16 -13.23 16.88
N THR A 73 17.33 -12.64 16.67
CA THR A 73 18.07 -12.73 15.40
C THR A 73 19.26 -13.68 15.55
N GLY A 74 19.50 -14.51 14.54
CA GLY A 74 20.63 -15.41 14.50
C GLY A 74 20.72 -16.14 13.17
N LEU A 75 21.49 -17.23 13.15
CA LEU A 75 21.74 -18.04 11.96
C LEU A 75 20.72 -19.17 11.86
N ILE A 76 20.25 -19.39 10.63
CA ILE A 76 19.32 -20.47 10.26
C ILE A 76 19.98 -21.24 9.11
N PRO A 77 20.07 -22.58 9.17
CA PRO A 77 20.66 -23.36 8.09
C PRO A 77 19.84 -23.21 6.80
N SER A 78 20.49 -22.90 5.67
CA SER A 78 19.81 -22.76 4.38
C SER A 78 19.13 -24.05 3.93
N ASN A 79 19.75 -25.21 4.23
CA ASN A 79 19.20 -26.53 3.93
C ASN A 79 17.92 -26.83 4.74
N TYR A 80 17.86 -26.39 6.00
CA TYR A 80 16.63 -26.47 6.79
C TYR A 80 15.50 -25.70 6.10
N VAL A 81 15.75 -24.44 5.71
CA VAL A 81 14.70 -23.62 5.08
C VAL A 81 14.26 -24.20 3.73
N ALA A 82 15.16 -24.82 2.98
CA ALA A 82 14.84 -25.42 1.68
C ALA A 82 14.00 -26.71 1.78
N GLU A 83 14.23 -27.52 2.80
CA GLU A 83 13.62 -28.86 2.91
C GLU A 83 12.49 -28.93 3.94
N GLN A 84 12.50 -28.05 4.95
CA GLN A 84 11.71 -28.17 6.18
C GLN A 84 10.97 -26.88 6.55
N ALA A 85 10.88 -25.92 5.62
CA ALA A 85 10.08 -24.71 5.81
C ALA A 85 9.17 -24.43 4.60
N GLU A 86 8.01 -23.87 4.86
CA GLU A 86 7.06 -23.44 3.84
C GLU A 86 7.21 -21.93 3.59
N SER A 87 7.42 -21.53 2.33
CA SER A 87 7.48 -20.11 1.96
C SER A 87 6.10 -19.46 2.06
N ILE A 88 6.03 -18.32 2.73
CA ILE A 88 4.83 -17.48 2.79
C ILE A 88 5.03 -16.29 1.86
N ASP A 89 4.37 -16.30 0.70
CA ASP A 89 4.55 -15.27 -0.33
C ASP A 89 4.00 -13.89 0.11
N ASN A 90 2.90 -13.87 0.86
CA ASN A 90 2.14 -12.64 1.18
C ASN A 90 1.75 -12.58 2.67
N PRO A 91 2.71 -12.59 3.61
CA PRO A 91 2.44 -12.71 5.05
C PRO A 91 1.62 -11.53 5.58
N MET A 92 1.91 -10.31 5.12
CA MET A 92 1.15 -9.10 5.49
C MET A 92 -0.31 -9.18 5.04
N HIS A 93 -0.57 -9.72 3.84
CA HIS A 93 -1.94 -9.91 3.33
C HIS A 93 -2.68 -10.97 4.13
N GLU A 94 -2.04 -12.07 4.48
CA GLU A 94 -2.65 -13.11 5.30
C GLU A 94 -2.98 -12.61 6.71
N ALA A 95 -2.04 -11.90 7.36
CA ALA A 95 -2.26 -11.27 8.65
C ALA A 95 -3.44 -10.29 8.57
N ALA A 96 -3.46 -9.43 7.55
CA ALA A 96 -4.53 -8.45 7.39
C ALA A 96 -5.89 -9.07 7.07
N LYS A 97 -5.94 -10.08 6.20
CA LYS A 97 -7.18 -10.79 5.83
C LYS A 97 -7.81 -11.51 7.03
N ARG A 98 -6.99 -12.05 7.93
CA ARG A 98 -7.42 -12.76 9.14
C ARG A 98 -7.69 -11.84 10.33
N GLY A 99 -7.33 -10.56 10.25
CA GLY A 99 -7.38 -9.66 11.40
C GLY A 99 -6.34 -9.97 12.47
N ASN A 100 -5.24 -10.64 12.11
CA ASN A 100 -4.18 -11.00 13.05
C ASN A 100 -3.24 -9.81 13.27
N LEU A 101 -3.61 -8.92 14.19
CA LEU A 101 -2.84 -7.72 14.52
C LEU A 101 -1.43 -8.03 15.05
N SER A 102 -1.28 -9.11 15.83
CA SER A 102 0.03 -9.50 16.40
C SER A 102 1.02 -9.85 15.30
N TRP A 103 0.60 -10.72 14.37
CA TRP A 103 1.45 -11.14 13.26
C TRP A 103 1.72 -10.00 12.27
N LEU A 104 0.74 -9.11 12.08
CA LEU A 104 0.94 -7.90 11.27
C LEU A 104 2.03 -6.99 11.84
N ARG A 105 2.02 -6.75 13.16
CA ARG A 105 3.06 -5.96 13.84
C ARG A 105 4.43 -6.63 13.72
N GLU A 106 4.49 -7.93 13.91
CA GLU A 106 5.73 -8.69 13.74
C GLU A 106 6.28 -8.58 12.32
N CYS A 107 5.42 -8.57 11.29
CA CYS A 107 5.83 -8.33 9.91
C CYS A 107 6.39 -6.91 9.71
N LEU A 108 5.79 -5.89 10.33
CA LEU A 108 6.27 -4.51 10.28
C LEU A 108 7.64 -4.36 10.96
N ASP A 109 7.80 -4.96 12.15
CA ASP A 109 9.05 -4.94 12.92
C ASP A 109 10.19 -5.62 12.14
N ASN A 110 9.86 -6.69 11.40
CA ASN A 110 10.77 -7.39 10.50
C ASN A 110 10.85 -6.77 9.10
N LYS A 111 10.39 -5.53 8.90
CA LYS A 111 10.54 -4.76 7.65
C LYS A 111 9.97 -5.45 6.41
N VAL A 112 8.92 -6.25 6.57
CA VAL A 112 8.19 -6.82 5.44
C VAL A 112 7.52 -5.69 4.65
N GLY A 113 7.54 -5.77 3.32
CA GLY A 113 7.03 -4.73 2.44
C GLY A 113 5.53 -4.46 2.66
N ILE A 114 5.19 -3.26 3.12
CA ILE A 114 3.82 -2.86 3.44
C ILE A 114 2.90 -2.68 2.24
N ASN A 115 3.46 -2.28 1.10
CA ASN A 115 2.72 -2.07 -0.15
C ASN A 115 2.89 -3.24 -1.11
N GLY A 116 3.28 -4.43 -0.61
CA GLY A 116 3.37 -5.63 -1.43
C GLY A 116 2.03 -5.93 -2.11
N LEU A 117 2.09 -6.44 -3.34
CA LEU A 117 0.90 -6.78 -4.12
C LEU A 117 0.78 -8.30 -4.21
N ASP A 118 -0.42 -8.81 -3.91
CA ASP A 118 -0.72 -10.23 -4.12
C ASP A 118 -0.94 -10.53 -5.62
N LYS A 119 -1.22 -11.80 -5.94
CA LYS A 119 -1.51 -12.23 -7.32
C LYS A 119 -2.71 -11.52 -7.96
N ALA A 120 -3.61 -10.94 -7.18
CA ALA A 120 -4.76 -10.16 -7.64
C ALA A 120 -4.49 -8.64 -7.67
N GLY A 121 -3.29 -8.20 -7.27
CA GLY A 121 -2.92 -6.79 -7.19
C GLY A 121 -3.44 -6.09 -5.92
N ASN A 122 -3.89 -6.83 -4.90
CA ASN A 122 -4.35 -6.25 -3.66
C ASN A 122 -3.19 -5.96 -2.72
N THR A 123 -3.33 -4.88 -1.93
CA THR A 123 -2.44 -4.57 -0.81
C THR A 123 -2.93 -5.21 0.49
N PRO A 124 -2.10 -5.30 1.53
CA PRO A 124 -2.56 -5.67 2.88
C PRO A 124 -3.68 -4.75 3.38
N LEU A 125 -3.60 -3.45 3.06
CA LEU A 125 -4.63 -2.47 3.40
C LEU A 125 -5.98 -2.81 2.76
N TYR A 126 -6.00 -3.24 1.49
CA TYR A 126 -7.21 -3.70 0.84
C TYR A 126 -7.84 -4.87 1.59
N TRP A 127 -7.05 -5.87 2.00
CA TRP A 127 -7.56 -7.03 2.75
C TRP A 127 -8.05 -6.66 4.16
N GLY A 128 -7.38 -5.75 4.86
CA GLY A 128 -7.84 -5.21 6.14
C GLY A 128 -9.21 -4.54 6.01
N CYS A 129 -9.36 -3.66 5.01
CA CYS A 129 -10.63 -2.98 4.72
C CYS A 129 -11.73 -3.95 4.24
N HIS A 130 -11.39 -4.94 3.42
CA HIS A 130 -12.33 -5.94 2.94
C HIS A 130 -12.82 -6.88 4.06
N GLY A 131 -11.93 -7.20 5.02
CA GLY A 131 -12.23 -8.05 6.17
C GLY A 131 -12.91 -7.34 7.34
N GLY A 132 -12.89 -6.00 7.36
CA GLY A 132 -13.48 -5.21 8.42
C GLY A 132 -12.61 -5.06 9.66
N HIS A 133 -11.30 -5.26 9.53
CA HIS A 133 -10.35 -5.31 10.65
C HIS A 133 -9.81 -3.92 10.97
N ARG A 134 -10.61 -3.14 11.72
CA ARG A 134 -10.33 -1.73 12.02
C ARG A 134 -8.94 -1.50 12.63
N ASP A 135 -8.56 -2.32 13.60
CA ASP A 135 -7.28 -2.27 14.31
C ASP A 135 -6.07 -2.49 13.38
N VAL A 136 -6.19 -3.45 12.46
CA VAL A 136 -5.19 -3.68 11.41
C VAL A 136 -5.10 -2.48 10.47
N VAL A 137 -6.23 -1.96 9.99
CA VAL A 137 -6.26 -0.80 9.09
C VAL A 137 -5.65 0.43 9.78
N GLU A 138 -5.92 0.64 11.06
CA GLU A 138 -5.34 1.74 11.84
C GLU A 138 -3.81 1.66 11.90
N VAL A 139 -3.26 0.48 12.21
CA VAL A 139 -1.80 0.27 12.24
C VAL A 139 -1.16 0.45 10.86
N LEU A 140 -1.81 -0.02 9.80
CA LEU A 140 -1.31 0.16 8.43
C LEU A 140 -1.32 1.63 8.00
N LEU A 141 -2.40 2.35 8.30
CA LEU A 141 -2.55 3.78 7.97
C LEU A 141 -1.64 4.69 8.80
N ALA A 142 -1.15 4.22 9.95
CA ALA A 142 -0.16 4.92 10.76
C ALA A 142 1.25 4.92 10.11
N GLN A 143 1.53 4.02 9.17
CA GLN A 143 2.83 3.93 8.52
C GLN A 143 3.01 5.07 7.51
N THR A 144 4.23 5.63 7.46
CA THR A 144 4.51 6.87 6.72
C THR A 144 4.48 6.69 5.20
N ASN A 145 4.76 5.49 4.70
CA ASN A 145 4.88 5.17 3.28
C ASN A 145 3.71 4.33 2.76
N ILE A 146 2.59 4.26 3.48
CA ILE A 146 1.42 3.46 3.07
C ILE A 146 0.80 4.00 1.77
N GLU A 147 0.59 3.10 0.80
CA GLU A 147 -0.14 3.43 -0.43
C GLU A 147 -1.64 3.15 -0.24
N VAL A 148 -2.43 4.22 -0.21
CA VAL A 148 -3.87 4.17 0.06
C VAL A 148 -4.70 4.03 -1.22
N ASN A 149 -4.15 4.46 -2.35
CA ASN A 149 -4.87 4.60 -3.62
C ASN A 149 -4.54 3.50 -4.63
N GLN A 150 -3.80 2.46 -4.23
CA GLN A 150 -3.50 1.32 -5.10
C GLN A 150 -4.79 0.68 -5.61
N GLN A 151 -4.89 0.56 -6.94
CA GLN A 151 -5.94 -0.19 -7.61
C GLN A 151 -5.49 -1.63 -7.87
N ASN A 152 -6.32 -2.60 -7.53
CA ASN A 152 -6.09 -4.01 -7.86
C ASN A 152 -6.41 -4.31 -9.34
N LYS A 153 -6.34 -5.57 -9.75
CA LYS A 153 -6.65 -5.98 -11.14
C LYS A 153 -8.08 -5.68 -11.59
N LEU A 154 -9.03 -5.53 -10.65
CA LEU A 154 -10.41 -5.13 -10.92
C LEU A 154 -10.58 -3.61 -10.92
N GLY A 155 -9.52 -2.85 -10.67
CA GLY A 155 -9.57 -1.40 -10.52
C GLY A 155 -10.06 -0.95 -9.13
N ASP A 156 -10.34 -1.87 -8.21
CA ASP A 156 -10.82 -1.53 -6.88
C ASP A 156 -9.68 -1.08 -5.97
N THR A 157 -9.97 -0.07 -5.14
CA THR A 157 -9.07 0.40 -4.07
C THR A 157 -9.55 -0.10 -2.70
N ALA A 158 -8.74 0.10 -1.66
CA ALA A 158 -9.16 -0.18 -0.28
C ALA A 158 -10.45 0.57 0.11
N LEU A 159 -10.66 1.77 -0.46
CA LEU A 159 -11.88 2.56 -0.25
C LEU A 159 -13.11 1.93 -0.91
N HIS A 160 -12.96 1.35 -2.12
CA HIS A 160 -14.04 0.59 -2.76
C HIS A 160 -14.46 -0.60 -1.89
N ALA A 161 -13.49 -1.35 -1.36
CA ALA A 161 -13.77 -2.48 -0.48
C ALA A 161 -14.51 -2.08 0.80
N ALA A 162 -14.03 -1.04 1.51
CA ALA A 162 -14.66 -0.55 2.72
C ALA A 162 -16.09 -0.04 2.47
N ALA A 163 -16.30 0.70 1.37
CA ALA A 163 -17.62 1.20 0.99
C ALA A 163 -18.59 0.06 0.63
N TRP A 164 -18.12 -0.94 -0.15
CA TRP A 164 -18.91 -2.11 -0.52
C TRP A 164 -19.33 -2.95 0.68
N LYS A 165 -18.42 -3.13 1.64
CA LYS A 165 -18.73 -3.85 2.88
C LYS A 165 -19.55 -3.05 3.88
N GLY A 166 -19.69 -1.74 3.69
CA GLY A 166 -20.48 -0.88 4.56
C GLY A 166 -19.77 -0.46 5.86
N TYR A 167 -18.44 -0.54 5.91
CA TYR A 167 -17.62 -0.17 7.06
C TYR A 167 -17.34 1.34 7.09
N SER A 168 -18.28 2.11 7.66
CA SER A 168 -18.23 3.58 7.65
C SER A 168 -17.05 4.16 8.42
N ASP A 169 -16.64 3.50 9.50
CA ASP A 169 -15.45 3.84 10.28
C ASP A 169 -14.15 3.72 9.48
N MET A 170 -14.00 2.63 8.70
CA MET A 170 -12.86 2.46 7.79
C MET A 170 -12.90 3.46 6.63
N VAL A 171 -14.08 3.75 6.08
CA VAL A 171 -14.24 4.82 5.07
C VAL A 171 -13.75 6.15 5.64
N GLU A 172 -14.16 6.51 6.86
CA GLU A 172 -13.70 7.74 7.51
C GLU A 172 -12.18 7.75 7.73
N MET A 173 -11.60 6.67 8.23
CA MET A 173 -10.15 6.54 8.42
C MET A 173 -9.37 6.71 7.11
N LEU A 174 -9.82 6.08 6.01
CA LEU A 174 -9.21 6.22 4.70
C LEU A 174 -9.31 7.66 4.17
N LEU A 175 -10.47 8.30 4.31
CA LEU A 175 -10.68 9.69 3.91
C LEU A 175 -9.80 10.68 4.70
N ASN A 176 -9.56 10.39 5.99
CA ASN A 176 -8.65 11.16 6.84
C ASN A 176 -7.18 11.00 6.41
N LYS A 177 -6.85 9.89 5.75
CA LYS A 177 -5.55 9.64 5.10
C LYS A 177 -5.53 10.02 3.62
N SER A 178 -6.41 10.94 3.22
CA SER A 178 -6.46 11.50 1.86
C SER A 178 -6.67 10.44 0.77
N ALA A 179 -7.42 9.37 1.06
CA ALA A 179 -7.88 8.44 0.05
C ALA A 179 -8.67 9.17 -1.04
N ARG A 180 -8.34 8.89 -2.30
CA ARG A 180 -8.99 9.45 -3.48
C ARG A 180 -10.39 8.86 -3.65
N THR A 181 -11.37 9.73 -3.79
CA THR A 181 -12.78 9.37 -4.01
C THR A 181 -13.19 9.40 -5.49
N ASP A 182 -12.30 9.83 -6.37
CA ASP A 182 -12.51 10.05 -7.81
C ASP A 182 -12.01 8.89 -8.68
N LEU A 183 -11.45 7.84 -8.07
CA LEU A 183 -10.97 6.67 -8.79
C LEU A 183 -12.12 5.73 -9.16
N LEU A 184 -12.14 5.31 -10.43
CA LEU A 184 -13.11 4.36 -10.97
C LEU A 184 -12.49 2.97 -11.06
N ASN A 185 -13.26 1.96 -10.69
CA ASN A 185 -12.90 0.58 -10.97
C ASN A 185 -13.18 0.20 -12.44
N ASN A 186 -12.90 -1.05 -12.82
CA ASN A 186 -13.07 -1.52 -14.20
C ASN A 186 -14.54 -1.52 -14.66
N GLU A 187 -15.49 -1.53 -13.72
CA GLU A 187 -16.93 -1.38 -14.00
C GLU A 187 -17.37 0.09 -14.12
N LYS A 188 -16.42 1.04 -14.09
CA LYS A 188 -16.66 2.49 -14.07
C LYS A 188 -17.48 2.95 -12.86
N LYS A 189 -17.32 2.27 -11.72
CA LYS A 189 -17.96 2.63 -10.45
C LYS A 189 -16.96 3.33 -9.55
N LEU A 190 -17.41 4.41 -8.91
CA LEU A 190 -16.70 5.05 -7.80
C LEU A 190 -16.91 4.25 -6.52
N ALA A 191 -16.09 4.53 -5.50
CA ALA A 191 -16.34 4.00 -4.15
C ALA A 191 -17.72 4.38 -3.61
N LEU A 192 -18.26 5.54 -4.02
CA LEU A 192 -19.63 5.95 -3.67
C LEU A 192 -20.68 5.01 -4.30
N ASP A 193 -20.50 4.62 -5.55
CA ASP A 193 -21.44 3.74 -6.26
C ASP A 193 -21.42 2.32 -5.71
N MET A 194 -20.31 1.93 -5.07
CA MET A 194 -20.17 0.67 -4.36
C MET A 194 -20.78 0.69 -2.96
N SER A 195 -21.15 1.86 -2.42
CA SER A 195 -21.59 1.98 -1.03
C SER A 195 -22.90 1.23 -0.77
N THR A 196 -22.84 0.25 0.13
CA THR A 196 -24.03 -0.53 0.54
C THR A 196 -24.76 0.11 1.72
N ASN A 197 -24.06 0.93 2.50
CA ASN A 197 -24.56 1.60 3.69
C ASN A 197 -24.76 3.11 3.45
N ALA A 198 -25.90 3.65 3.90
CA ALA A 198 -26.22 5.08 3.81
C ALA A 198 -25.17 5.95 4.51
N GLN A 199 -24.61 5.48 5.62
CA GLN A 199 -23.54 6.16 6.36
C GLN A 199 -22.28 6.30 5.47
N CYS A 200 -21.81 5.21 4.85
CA CYS A 200 -20.70 5.26 3.89
C CYS A 200 -20.98 6.22 2.73
N ALA A 201 -22.19 6.15 2.16
CA ALA A 201 -22.59 7.04 1.06
C ALA A 201 -22.53 8.52 1.49
N SER A 202 -23.03 8.85 2.68
CA SER A 202 -23.02 10.21 3.22
C SER A 202 -21.60 10.75 3.43
N LEU A 203 -20.68 9.93 3.95
CA LEU A 203 -19.28 10.30 4.18
C LEU A 203 -18.58 10.64 2.85
N LEU A 204 -18.78 9.81 1.83
CA LEU A 204 -18.21 9.99 0.50
C LEU A 204 -18.79 11.21 -0.22
N LYS A 205 -20.13 11.41 -0.13
CA LYS A 205 -20.80 12.60 -0.68
C LYS A 205 -20.33 13.90 -0.04
N ARG A 206 -20.12 13.92 1.28
CA ARG A 206 -19.64 15.11 2.00
C ARG A 206 -18.27 15.57 1.50
N LYS A 207 -17.38 14.63 1.16
CA LYS A 207 -16.06 14.96 0.62
C LYS A 207 -16.15 15.52 -0.81
N LEU A 208 -17.02 14.96 -1.66
CA LEU A 208 -17.31 15.46 -3.01
C LEU A 208 -17.94 16.86 -3.00
N GLY A 209 -18.87 17.13 -2.09
CA GLY A 209 -19.49 18.45 -1.92
C GLY A 209 -18.51 19.52 -1.42
N SER A 210 -17.48 19.12 -0.67
CA SER A 210 -16.41 20.04 -0.22
C SER A 210 -15.50 20.49 -1.38
N SER A 211 -15.32 19.67 -2.42
CA SER A 211 -14.58 20.09 -3.63
C SER A 211 -15.35 21.09 -4.49
N GLU A 212 -16.69 20.98 -4.58
CA GLU A 212 -17.50 21.94 -5.36
C GLU A 212 -17.70 23.28 -4.64
N SER A 213 -17.79 23.28 -3.32
CA SER A 213 -17.93 24.53 -2.53
C SER A 213 -16.64 25.36 -2.49
N GLY A 214 -15.46 24.75 -2.63
CA GLY A 214 -14.19 25.46 -2.86
C GLY A 214 -14.10 26.13 -4.24
N LEU A 215 -14.63 25.48 -5.28
CA LEU A 215 -14.70 26.05 -6.64
C LEU A 215 -15.72 27.20 -6.73
N ASN A 216 -16.85 27.12 -6.03
CA ASN A 216 -17.85 28.19 -5.99
C ASN A 216 -17.37 29.45 -5.25
N LEU A 217 -16.49 29.32 -4.25
CA LEU A 217 -15.85 30.48 -3.61
C LEU A 217 -14.86 31.18 -4.57
N LEU A 218 -14.08 30.42 -5.35
CA LEU A 218 -13.14 30.97 -6.34
C LEU A 218 -13.85 31.65 -7.52
N LEU A 219 -15.00 31.13 -7.95
CA LEU A 219 -15.81 31.76 -9.01
C LEU A 219 -16.52 33.03 -8.52
N HIS A 220 -16.92 33.13 -7.25
CA HIS A 220 -17.50 34.37 -6.70
C HIS A 220 -16.49 35.50 -6.52
N VAL A 221 -15.23 35.19 -6.16
CA VAL A 221 -14.20 36.24 -6.00
C VAL A 221 -13.77 36.82 -7.36
N SER A 222 -13.81 36.02 -8.44
CA SER A 222 -13.45 36.47 -9.79
C SER A 222 -14.58 37.21 -10.53
N THR A 223 -15.85 37.05 -10.14
CA THR A 223 -16.99 37.80 -10.71
C THR A 223 -17.28 39.13 -10.00
N ILE A 224 -16.83 39.33 -8.76
CA ILE A 224 -17.05 40.59 -8.03
C ILE A 224 -16.09 41.71 -8.51
N ASN A 225 -14.94 41.38 -9.12
CA ASN A 225 -13.93 42.38 -9.48
C ASN A 225 -14.03 42.95 -10.92
N THR A 226 -15.10 42.67 -11.67
CA THR A 226 -15.29 43.23 -13.03
C THR A 226 -16.57 44.06 -13.21
N ARG A 227 -17.35 44.30 -12.14
CA ARG A 227 -18.56 45.15 -12.20
C ARG A 227 -18.48 46.46 -11.40
N GLN A 228 -17.28 47.00 -11.18
CA GLN A 228 -17.11 48.31 -10.51
C GLN A 228 -16.20 49.32 -11.22
N PHE A 229 -15.86 49.12 -12.50
CA PHE A 229 -15.15 50.12 -13.31
C PHE A 229 -15.73 50.21 -14.73
N SER A 230 -16.97 50.68 -14.88
CA SER A 230 -17.44 51.14 -16.20
C SER A 230 -18.61 52.11 -16.13
N LEU A 231 -18.63 53.05 -15.19
CA LEU A 231 -19.56 54.19 -15.23
C LEU A 231 -18.88 55.41 -14.60
N SER A 232 -18.37 56.32 -15.45
CA SER A 232 -18.06 57.74 -15.21
C SER A 232 -16.70 58.17 -15.80
N ILE A 233 -16.61 58.25 -17.13
CA ILE A 233 -15.75 59.24 -17.80
C ILE A 233 -16.55 59.81 -18.98
N SER A 234 -17.49 60.71 -18.65
CA SER A 234 -18.17 61.57 -19.62
C SER A 234 -18.67 62.80 -18.85
N HIS A 235 -17.76 63.72 -18.49
CA HIS A 235 -18.01 65.15 -18.16
C HIS A 235 -16.82 65.77 -17.41
N VAL A 236 -15.65 65.91 -18.04
CA VAL A 236 -14.67 66.95 -17.66
C VAL A 236 -13.86 67.33 -18.90
N LEU A 237 -14.46 68.06 -19.84
CA LEU A 237 -13.73 68.71 -20.94
C LEU A 237 -14.54 69.89 -21.46
N TRP A 238 -14.90 70.80 -20.57
CA TRP A 238 -15.28 72.18 -20.90
C TRP A 238 -14.83 73.07 -19.74
N VAL A 239 -14.30 74.24 -20.06
CA VAL A 239 -13.69 75.27 -19.18
C VAL A 239 -12.18 75.15 -19.00
N SER A 240 -11.43 75.60 -20.02
CA SER A 240 -10.32 76.57 -19.86
C SER A 240 -9.72 76.93 -21.22
N LEU A 241 -10.30 77.93 -21.89
CA LEU A 241 -9.66 78.71 -22.96
C LEU A 241 -10.45 80.02 -23.14
N GLN A 242 -10.21 80.97 -22.23
CA GLN A 242 -10.36 82.40 -22.46
C GLN A 242 -9.27 83.12 -21.67
N SER A 243 -8.15 83.36 -22.37
CA SER A 243 -7.25 84.51 -22.25
C SER A 243 -6.52 84.62 -23.58
#